data_AF-A0A0Q8QAV5-F1
#
_entry.id   AF-A0A0Q8QAV5-F1
#
_cell.length_a   1.000
_cell.length_b   1.000
_cell.length_c   1.000
_cell.angle_alpha   90.00
_cell.angle_beta   90.00
_cell.angle_gamma   90.00
#
_symmetry.space_group_name_H-M   'P 1'
#
loop_
_entity.id
_entity.type
_entity.pdbx_description
1 polymer ?
#
loop_
_entity_poly.entity_id
_entity_poly.type
_entity_poly.pdbx_seq_one_letter_code
_entity_poly.pdbx_strand_id
1 'polypeptide(L)'
;MERRLLIRSAFRFPIAAGALALALASGINAAANHWRMQNPETALRWRKDDAVALTLLADQRQAEGLIDIARARQTAEVARKALLSEPLTAPALRQLAVAEAIEGRAGSSRRLLELAHDVSRRDLGTSWLFVTEALARGDVSLLMRSFDEAAATSQVGRDLMYPAFAEGLFDPGLRAALIPYLREQRPWMPSFLRFAAVSSPATGSYTAYMVMAARGLPRNPAYDGIDASILGAVATEGNFELARAYLRHGLSGGETLLSEIGFTPATTDDGFGPFAWKLSDNEEGGAHSDGATGLRIRISADHRTEVARRILLLSPGGYRLVQWLRAPGGFVKVGLYWKMTCLAGPRETTLWEKTVSSGEAKSIDKSDIFVPVTACPAQQLILTAGGGSDQGDVELALSAIKLVRR
;
A
#
# COMPACT_ATOMS: atom_id res chain seq x y z
N MET A 1 -23.63 6.30 -77.74
CA MET A 1 -22.59 6.34 -76.69
C MET A 1 -23.13 6.75 -75.32
N GLU A 2 -24.30 7.41 -75.23
CA GLU A 2 -24.88 7.90 -73.96
C GLU A 2 -25.45 6.83 -73.00
N ARG A 3 -25.94 5.68 -73.49
CA ARG A 3 -26.53 4.64 -72.64
C ARG A 3 -25.54 3.96 -71.66
N ARG A 4 -24.23 3.97 -71.94
CA ARG A 4 -23.21 3.37 -71.05
C ARG A 4 -22.81 4.29 -69.88
N LEU A 5 -23.07 5.60 -69.96
CA LEU A 5 -22.80 6.55 -68.87
C LEU A 5 -23.92 6.55 -67.81
N LEU A 6 -25.17 6.36 -68.22
CA LEU A 6 -26.33 6.29 -67.31
C LEU A 6 -26.34 5.04 -66.42
N ILE A 7 -25.81 3.92 -66.89
CA ILE A 7 -25.76 2.67 -66.10
C ILE A 7 -24.67 2.76 -65.00
N ARG A 8 -23.60 3.54 -65.22
CA ARG A 8 -22.53 3.74 -64.22
C ARG A 8 -22.91 4.73 -63.11
N SER A 9 -23.81 5.68 -63.36
CA SER A 9 -24.32 6.59 -62.31
C SER A 9 -25.39 5.91 -61.44
N ALA A 10 -26.23 5.05 -62.01
CA ALA A 10 -27.30 4.35 -61.30
C ALA A 10 -26.78 3.44 -60.16
N PHE A 11 -25.58 2.85 -60.30
CA PHE A 11 -24.97 2.04 -59.23
C PHE A 11 -24.19 2.83 -58.17
N ARG A 12 -23.83 4.10 -58.44
CA ARG A 12 -23.04 4.92 -57.49
C ARG A 12 -23.89 5.54 -56.39
N PHE A 13 -25.13 5.93 -56.69
CA PHE A 13 -26.07 6.46 -55.71
C PHE A 13 -26.41 5.52 -54.56
N PRO A 14 -26.78 4.23 -54.78
CA PRO A 14 -27.08 3.32 -53.68
C PRO A 14 -25.85 3.02 -52.81
N ILE A 15 -24.65 2.96 -53.41
CA ILE A 15 -23.40 2.78 -52.66
C ILE A 15 -23.10 4.00 -51.79
N ALA A 16 -23.22 5.21 -52.35
CA ALA A 16 -23.00 6.45 -51.59
C ALA A 16 -24.03 6.62 -50.46
N ALA A 17 -25.30 6.32 -50.72
CA ALA A 17 -26.35 6.34 -49.72
C ALA A 17 -26.11 5.29 -48.61
N GLY A 18 -25.72 4.08 -48.98
CA GLY A 18 -25.36 3.02 -48.03
C GLY A 18 -24.15 3.39 -47.17
N ALA A 19 -23.11 3.97 -47.78
CA ALA A 19 -21.93 4.45 -47.06
C ALA A 19 -22.26 5.58 -46.09
N LEU A 20 -23.11 6.54 -46.50
CA LEU A 20 -23.58 7.61 -45.63
C LEU A 20 -24.42 7.07 -44.46
N ALA A 21 -25.30 6.10 -44.72
CA ALA A 21 -26.10 5.46 -43.67
C ALA A 21 -25.23 4.73 -42.64
N LEU A 22 -24.21 3.99 -43.10
CA LEU A 22 -23.24 3.34 -42.21
C LEU A 22 -22.42 4.37 -41.42
N ALA A 23 -21.95 5.44 -42.06
CA ALA A 23 -21.21 6.50 -41.39
C ALA A 23 -22.03 7.20 -40.30
N LEU A 24 -23.31 7.49 -40.57
CA LEU A 24 -24.23 8.04 -39.59
C LEU A 24 -24.50 7.05 -38.44
N ALA A 25 -24.73 5.77 -38.75
CA ALA A 25 -24.92 4.73 -37.73
C ALA A 25 -23.68 4.56 -36.84
N SER A 26 -22.48 4.53 -37.43
CA SER A 26 -21.21 4.49 -36.69
C SER A 26 -21.01 5.75 -35.86
N GLY A 27 -21.36 6.94 -36.37
CA GLY A 27 -21.29 8.20 -35.65
C GLY A 27 -22.20 8.24 -34.42
N ILE A 28 -23.46 7.78 -34.56
CA ILE A 28 -24.40 7.65 -33.44
C ILE A 28 -23.87 6.66 -32.40
N ASN A 29 -23.32 5.52 -32.83
CA ASN A 29 -22.76 4.52 -31.92
C ASN A 29 -21.51 5.04 -31.19
N ALA A 30 -20.65 5.78 -31.87
CA ALA A 30 -19.48 6.42 -31.27
C ALA A 30 -19.89 7.49 -30.24
N ALA A 31 -20.90 8.31 -30.57
CA ALA A 31 -21.45 9.31 -29.64
C ALA A 31 -22.06 8.64 -28.40
N ALA A 32 -22.88 7.60 -28.57
CA ALA A 32 -23.43 6.84 -27.45
C ALA A 32 -22.31 6.25 -26.57
N ASN A 33 -21.31 5.59 -27.16
CA ASN A 33 -20.16 5.01 -26.46
C ASN A 33 -19.40 6.02 -25.61
N HIS A 34 -19.19 7.23 -26.14
CA HIS A 34 -18.51 8.30 -25.41
C HIS A 34 -19.27 8.70 -24.13
N TRP A 35 -20.59 8.82 -24.21
CA TRP A 35 -21.42 9.27 -23.11
C TRP A 35 -21.79 8.17 -22.09
N ARG A 36 -21.72 6.88 -22.47
CA ARG A 36 -22.20 5.73 -21.66
C ARG A 36 -21.86 5.83 -20.17
N MET A 37 -20.59 6.07 -19.84
CA MET A 37 -20.10 6.06 -18.45
C MET A 37 -20.25 7.40 -17.72
N GLN A 38 -20.21 8.52 -18.45
CA GLN A 38 -20.20 9.87 -17.87
C GLN A 38 -21.62 10.44 -17.71
N ASN A 39 -22.49 10.18 -18.69
CA ASN A 39 -23.86 10.66 -18.71
C ASN A 39 -24.76 9.65 -19.44
N PRO A 40 -25.23 8.60 -18.73
CA PRO A 40 -26.05 7.53 -19.31
C PRO A 40 -27.33 8.06 -19.97
N GLU A 41 -27.94 9.11 -19.40
CA GLU A 41 -29.13 9.73 -19.98
C GLU A 41 -28.86 10.32 -21.36
N THR A 42 -27.70 10.95 -21.56
CA THR A 42 -27.30 11.49 -22.85
C THR A 42 -27.02 10.37 -23.85
N ALA A 43 -26.37 9.29 -23.43
CA ALA A 43 -26.19 8.11 -24.29
C ALA A 43 -27.54 7.54 -24.77
N LEU A 44 -28.54 7.48 -23.88
CA LEU A 44 -29.89 7.00 -24.22
C LEU A 44 -30.66 7.93 -25.18
N ARG A 45 -30.28 9.22 -25.30
CA ARG A 45 -30.84 10.12 -26.32
C ARG A 45 -30.32 9.77 -27.72
N TRP A 46 -29.05 9.38 -27.82
CA TRP A 46 -28.45 8.93 -29.08
C TRP A 46 -28.89 7.51 -29.44
N ARG A 47 -28.96 6.62 -28.46
CA ARG A 47 -29.35 5.22 -28.64
C ARG A 47 -30.24 4.74 -27.48
N LYS A 48 -31.55 4.72 -27.71
CA LYS A 48 -32.58 4.44 -26.67
C LYS A 48 -32.55 3.03 -26.07
N ASP A 49 -31.86 2.11 -26.73
CA ASP A 49 -31.72 0.71 -26.35
C ASP A 49 -30.26 0.36 -26.01
N ASP A 50 -29.41 1.35 -25.75
CA ASP A 50 -28.03 1.12 -25.32
C ASP A 50 -28.00 0.36 -23.99
N ALA A 51 -27.58 -0.90 -24.05
CA ALA A 51 -27.71 -1.82 -22.92
C ALA A 51 -26.90 -1.36 -21.71
N VAL A 52 -25.66 -0.89 -21.91
CA VAL A 52 -24.78 -0.39 -20.85
C VAL A 52 -25.37 0.84 -20.18
N ALA A 53 -25.83 1.83 -20.96
CA ALA A 53 -26.43 3.04 -20.40
C ALA A 53 -27.74 2.74 -19.66
N LEU A 54 -28.57 1.82 -20.18
CA LEU A 54 -29.78 1.35 -19.49
C LEU A 54 -29.45 0.74 -18.12
N THR A 55 -28.49 -0.19 -18.07
CA THR A 55 -28.13 -0.87 -16.82
C THR A 55 -27.48 0.08 -15.83
N LEU A 56 -26.59 0.98 -16.28
CA LEU A 56 -25.91 1.92 -15.40
C LEU A 56 -26.88 2.94 -14.79
N LEU A 57 -27.83 3.45 -15.58
CA LEU A 57 -28.87 4.34 -15.07
C LEU A 57 -29.79 3.64 -14.07
N ALA A 58 -30.09 2.35 -14.29
CA ALA A 58 -30.83 1.55 -13.32
C ALA A 58 -30.05 1.34 -12.02
N ASP A 59 -28.75 1.01 -12.09
CA ASP A 59 -27.87 0.88 -10.91
C ASP A 59 -27.78 2.21 -10.13
N GLN A 60 -27.64 3.35 -10.81
CA GLN A 60 -27.63 4.68 -10.18
C GLN A 60 -28.92 4.97 -9.40
N ARG A 61 -30.09 4.71 -10.02
CA ARG A 61 -31.39 4.89 -9.38
C ARG A 61 -31.61 3.96 -8.20
N GLN A 62 -31.03 2.77 -8.24
CA GLN A 62 -31.06 1.83 -7.11
C GLN A 62 -30.21 2.31 -5.94
N ALA A 63 -29.06 2.95 -6.19
CA ALA A 63 -28.20 3.48 -5.13
C ALA A 63 -28.87 4.61 -4.33
N GLU A 64 -29.84 5.31 -4.91
CA GLU A 64 -30.54 6.46 -4.30
C GLU A 64 -31.71 6.07 -3.36
N GLY A 65 -31.94 4.78 -3.06
CA GLY A 65 -32.91 4.39 -2.03
C GLY A 65 -33.04 2.90 -1.74
N LEU A 66 -33.97 2.54 -0.86
CA LEU A 66 -34.26 1.13 -0.55
C LEU A 66 -34.82 0.42 -1.79
N ILE A 67 -34.35 -0.81 -2.04
CA ILE A 67 -34.87 -1.65 -3.11
C ILE A 67 -36.04 -2.45 -2.56
N ASP A 68 -37.25 -2.16 -3.05
CA ASP A 68 -38.46 -2.93 -2.79
C ASP A 68 -38.81 -3.82 -4.00
N ILE A 69 -39.86 -4.63 -3.87
CA ILE A 69 -40.31 -5.55 -4.93
C ILE A 69 -40.71 -4.77 -6.20
N ALA A 70 -41.31 -3.59 -6.08
CA ALA A 70 -41.75 -2.81 -7.25
C ALA A 70 -40.55 -2.30 -8.06
N ARG A 71 -39.55 -1.74 -7.38
CA ARG A 71 -38.28 -1.30 -7.99
C ARG A 71 -37.49 -2.45 -8.57
N ALA A 72 -37.49 -3.61 -7.90
CA ALA A 72 -36.87 -4.83 -8.40
C ALA A 72 -37.49 -5.27 -9.74
N ARG A 73 -38.83 -5.26 -9.85
CA ARG A 73 -39.53 -5.55 -11.10
C ARG A 73 -39.21 -4.55 -12.20
N GLN A 74 -39.20 -3.25 -11.90
CA GLN A 74 -38.82 -2.23 -12.87
C GLN A 74 -37.40 -2.44 -13.39
N THR A 75 -36.47 -2.78 -12.49
CA THR A 75 -35.09 -3.09 -12.85
C THR A 75 -35.02 -4.32 -13.74
N ALA A 76 -35.79 -5.37 -13.43
CA ALA A 76 -35.86 -6.57 -14.26
C ALA A 76 -36.36 -6.27 -15.68
N GLU A 77 -37.35 -5.39 -15.85
CA GLU A 77 -37.81 -4.97 -17.19
C GLU A 77 -36.72 -4.23 -17.96
N VAL A 78 -36.00 -3.31 -17.31
CA VAL A 78 -34.85 -2.61 -17.93
C VAL A 78 -33.76 -3.59 -18.34
N ALA A 79 -33.43 -4.54 -17.47
CA ALA A 79 -32.44 -5.57 -17.74
C ALA A 79 -32.84 -6.50 -18.91
N ARG A 80 -34.12 -6.92 -18.98
CA ARG A 80 -34.61 -7.69 -20.15
C ARG A 80 -34.50 -6.89 -21.43
N LYS A 81 -34.86 -5.61 -21.41
CA LYS A 81 -34.71 -4.72 -22.57
C LYS A 81 -33.23 -4.59 -22.99
N ALA A 82 -32.32 -4.45 -22.03
CA ALA A 82 -30.90 -4.40 -22.29
C ALA A 82 -30.39 -5.71 -22.94
N LEU A 83 -30.80 -6.88 -22.44
CA LEU A 83 -30.42 -8.18 -23.01
C LEU A 83 -31.01 -8.44 -24.39
N LEU A 84 -32.19 -7.91 -24.69
CA LEU A 84 -32.76 -7.97 -26.04
C LEU A 84 -31.95 -7.15 -27.06
N SER A 85 -31.31 -6.06 -26.64
CA SER A 85 -30.43 -5.27 -27.51
C SER A 85 -29.00 -5.84 -27.56
N GLU A 86 -28.43 -6.19 -26.40
CA GLU A 86 -27.07 -6.74 -26.28
C GLU A 86 -27.07 -7.95 -25.31
N PRO A 87 -27.17 -9.20 -25.82
CA PRO A 87 -27.33 -10.41 -24.99
C PRO A 87 -26.19 -10.72 -24.03
N LEU A 88 -25.00 -10.15 -24.24
CA LEU A 88 -23.80 -10.35 -23.41
C LEU A 88 -23.58 -9.21 -22.41
N THR A 89 -24.65 -8.53 -22.00
CA THR A 89 -24.58 -7.46 -20.99
C THR A 89 -24.61 -8.05 -19.58
N ALA A 90 -23.44 -8.36 -19.02
CA ALA A 90 -23.32 -8.91 -17.66
C ALA A 90 -24.07 -8.11 -16.57
N PRO A 91 -24.02 -6.76 -16.53
CA PRO A 91 -24.80 -5.97 -15.58
C PRO A 91 -26.30 -6.26 -15.63
N ALA A 92 -26.87 -6.52 -16.81
CA ALA A 92 -28.28 -6.84 -16.96
C ALA A 92 -28.63 -8.22 -16.37
N LEU A 93 -27.78 -9.22 -16.59
CA LEU A 93 -27.93 -10.54 -15.96
C LEU A 93 -27.87 -10.45 -14.44
N ARG A 94 -26.91 -9.68 -13.91
CA ARG A 94 -26.82 -9.38 -12.48
C ARG A 94 -28.07 -8.69 -11.95
N GLN A 95 -28.59 -7.69 -12.66
CA GLN A 95 -29.81 -6.98 -12.26
C GLN A 95 -31.03 -7.91 -12.20
N LEU A 96 -31.15 -8.85 -13.14
CA LEU A 96 -32.14 -9.92 -13.05
C LEU A 96 -31.89 -10.82 -11.84
N ALA A 97 -30.64 -11.19 -11.56
CA ALA A 97 -30.30 -11.99 -10.38
C ALA A 97 -30.74 -11.30 -9.08
N VAL A 98 -30.48 -10.00 -8.92
CA VAL A 98 -30.90 -9.22 -7.76
C VAL A 98 -32.43 -9.17 -7.64
N ALA A 99 -33.14 -8.95 -8.75
CA ALA A 99 -34.60 -8.93 -8.75
C ALA A 99 -35.20 -10.28 -8.34
N GLU A 100 -34.65 -11.39 -8.85
CA GLU A 100 -35.07 -12.74 -8.46
C GLU A 100 -34.80 -13.02 -6.98
N ALA A 101 -33.69 -12.53 -6.41
CA ALA A 101 -33.39 -12.67 -4.98
C ALA A 101 -34.43 -11.96 -4.11
N ILE A 102 -34.80 -10.73 -4.47
CA ILE A 102 -35.79 -9.92 -3.74
C ILE A 102 -37.18 -10.56 -3.78
N GLU A 103 -37.51 -11.24 -4.88
CA GLU A 103 -38.76 -12.02 -4.98
C GLU A 103 -38.68 -13.43 -4.36
N GLY A 104 -37.61 -13.73 -3.60
CA GLY A 104 -37.45 -15.00 -2.88
C GLY A 104 -37.05 -16.19 -3.75
N ARG A 105 -36.69 -15.97 -5.02
CA ARG A 105 -36.29 -17.02 -5.97
C ARG A 105 -34.77 -17.23 -5.98
N ALA A 106 -34.21 -17.58 -4.83
CA ALA A 106 -32.77 -17.70 -4.61
C ALA A 106 -32.04 -18.61 -5.63
N GLY A 107 -32.63 -19.74 -6.02
CA GLY A 107 -32.03 -20.64 -7.02
C GLY A 107 -31.97 -20.04 -8.43
N SER A 108 -32.95 -19.22 -8.81
CA SER A 108 -32.96 -18.48 -10.08
C SER A 108 -31.94 -17.35 -10.07
N SER A 109 -31.93 -16.58 -8.97
CA SER A 109 -30.95 -15.53 -8.71
C SER A 109 -29.52 -16.05 -8.85
N ARG A 110 -29.19 -17.15 -8.19
CA ARG A 110 -27.85 -17.73 -8.24
C ARG A 110 -27.41 -18.10 -9.65
N ARG A 111 -28.26 -18.80 -10.42
CA ARG A 111 -27.94 -19.17 -11.81
C ARG A 111 -27.71 -17.95 -12.70
N LEU A 112 -28.48 -16.89 -12.50
CA LEU A 112 -28.30 -15.64 -13.24
C LEU A 112 -27.01 -14.91 -12.85
N LEU A 113 -26.63 -14.96 -11.57
CA LEU A 113 -25.38 -14.38 -11.10
C LEU A 113 -24.16 -15.16 -11.62
N GLU A 114 -24.23 -16.49 -11.62
CA GLU A 114 -23.24 -17.38 -12.25
C GLU A 114 -23.13 -17.07 -13.76
N LEU A 115 -24.26 -16.93 -14.46
CA LEU A 115 -24.25 -16.56 -15.88
C LEU A 115 -23.68 -15.16 -16.13
N ALA A 116 -23.98 -14.19 -15.26
CA ALA A 116 -23.41 -12.84 -15.36
C ALA A 116 -21.88 -12.87 -15.27
N HIS A 117 -21.35 -13.70 -14.37
CA HIS A 117 -19.93 -13.90 -14.19
C HIS A 117 -19.27 -14.61 -15.39
N ASP A 118 -19.91 -15.65 -15.93
CA ASP A 118 -19.43 -16.35 -17.14
C ASP A 118 -19.33 -15.39 -18.34
N VAL A 119 -20.26 -14.44 -18.44
CA VAL A 119 -20.23 -13.39 -19.47
C VAL A 119 -19.13 -12.36 -19.19
N SER A 120 -18.95 -11.92 -17.95
CA SER A 120 -17.89 -10.98 -17.59
C SER A 120 -17.43 -11.08 -16.14
N ARG A 121 -16.19 -11.54 -15.97
CA ARG A 121 -15.44 -11.47 -14.70
C ARG A 121 -15.00 -10.06 -14.30
N ARG A 122 -15.22 -9.05 -15.17
CA ARG A 122 -14.87 -7.65 -14.91
C ARG A 122 -16.05 -6.84 -14.34
N ASP A 123 -17.24 -7.42 -14.25
CA ASP A 123 -18.39 -6.74 -13.66
C ASP A 123 -18.25 -6.67 -12.13
N LEU A 124 -17.84 -5.50 -11.62
CA LEU A 124 -17.61 -5.29 -10.19
C LEU A 124 -18.84 -5.62 -9.35
N GLY A 125 -20.05 -5.30 -9.83
CA GLY A 125 -21.28 -5.58 -9.11
C GLY A 125 -21.49 -7.08 -8.88
N THR A 126 -21.11 -7.91 -9.86
CA THR A 126 -21.21 -9.38 -9.76
C THR A 126 -20.20 -9.91 -8.75
N SER A 127 -18.94 -9.47 -8.84
CA SER A 127 -17.92 -9.84 -7.85
C SER A 127 -18.31 -9.41 -6.43
N TRP A 128 -18.90 -8.21 -6.27
CA TRP A 128 -19.40 -7.74 -4.98
C TRP A 128 -20.50 -8.65 -4.40
N LEU A 129 -21.48 -9.05 -5.22
CA LEU A 129 -22.53 -9.97 -4.78
C LEU A 129 -21.96 -11.33 -4.36
N PHE A 130 -20.96 -11.87 -5.08
CA PHE A 130 -20.29 -13.10 -4.64
C PHE A 130 -19.50 -12.93 -3.36
N VAL A 131 -18.85 -11.79 -3.13
CA VAL A 131 -18.22 -11.48 -1.83
C VAL A 131 -19.27 -11.53 -0.72
N THR A 132 -20.44 -10.91 -0.91
CA THR A 132 -21.51 -10.94 0.10
C THR A 132 -22.07 -12.35 0.35
N GLU A 133 -22.25 -13.15 -0.71
CA GLU A 133 -22.67 -14.55 -0.59
C GLU A 133 -21.62 -15.40 0.14
N ALA A 134 -20.34 -15.21 -0.20
CA ALA A 134 -19.23 -15.92 0.40
C ALA A 134 -19.13 -15.65 1.90
N LEU A 135 -19.26 -14.37 2.31
CA LEU A 135 -19.26 -13.97 3.71
C LEU A 135 -20.45 -14.59 4.47
N ALA A 136 -21.65 -14.58 3.89
CA ALA A 136 -22.85 -15.16 4.50
C ALA A 136 -22.73 -16.68 4.72
N ARG A 137 -21.91 -17.37 3.91
CA ARG A 137 -21.73 -18.83 3.95
C ARG A 137 -20.43 -19.27 4.61
N GLY A 138 -19.54 -18.34 4.97
CA GLY A 138 -18.18 -18.67 5.40
C GLY A 138 -17.31 -19.32 4.32
N ASP A 139 -17.61 -19.09 3.04
CA ASP A 139 -16.87 -19.66 1.91
C ASP A 139 -15.65 -18.80 1.56
N VAL A 140 -14.52 -19.08 2.22
CA VAL A 140 -13.26 -18.36 2.00
C VAL A 140 -12.76 -18.50 0.56
N SER A 141 -13.05 -19.61 -0.12
CA SER A 141 -12.57 -19.85 -1.49
C SER A 141 -13.31 -18.94 -2.49
N LEU A 142 -14.64 -18.82 -2.35
CA LEU A 142 -15.42 -17.90 -3.16
C LEU A 142 -15.08 -16.45 -2.84
N LEU A 143 -14.90 -16.11 -1.55
CA LEU A 143 -14.50 -14.78 -1.10
C LEU A 143 -13.22 -14.34 -1.80
N MET A 144 -12.18 -15.18 -1.73
CA MET A 144 -10.88 -14.82 -2.27
C MET A 144 -10.86 -14.69 -3.79
N ARG A 145 -11.54 -15.59 -4.50
CA ARG A 145 -11.66 -15.51 -5.96
C ARG A 145 -12.36 -14.22 -6.39
N SER A 146 -13.47 -13.89 -5.74
CA SER A 146 -14.28 -12.72 -6.08
C SER A 146 -13.54 -11.42 -5.78
N PHE A 147 -12.78 -11.39 -4.68
CA PHE A 147 -11.90 -10.26 -4.36
C PHE A 147 -10.76 -10.10 -5.38
N ASP A 148 -10.08 -11.19 -5.74
CA ASP A 148 -8.99 -11.13 -6.73
C ASP A 148 -9.47 -10.58 -8.08
N GLU A 149 -10.64 -11.02 -8.55
CA GLU A 149 -11.22 -10.52 -9.80
C GLU A 149 -11.57 -9.04 -9.73
N ALA A 150 -12.23 -8.60 -8.65
CA ALA A 150 -12.56 -7.19 -8.45
C ALA A 150 -11.30 -6.32 -8.36
N ALA A 151 -10.34 -6.71 -7.53
CA ALA A 151 -9.12 -5.95 -7.27
C ALA A 151 -8.16 -5.93 -8.48
N ALA A 152 -8.14 -6.98 -9.30
CA ALA A 152 -7.32 -7.05 -10.50
C ALA A 152 -7.88 -6.21 -11.66
N THR A 153 -9.18 -5.90 -11.66
CA THR A 153 -9.86 -5.30 -12.82
C THR A 153 -10.47 -3.93 -12.55
N SER A 154 -10.60 -3.51 -11.29
CA SER A 154 -11.27 -2.26 -10.92
C SER A 154 -10.56 -1.50 -9.81
N GLN A 155 -10.23 -0.23 -10.06
CA GLN A 155 -9.74 0.67 -9.01
C GLN A 155 -10.80 0.91 -7.93
N VAL A 156 -12.05 1.15 -8.35
CA VAL A 156 -13.19 1.35 -7.42
C VAL A 156 -13.39 0.11 -6.54
N GLY A 157 -13.18 -1.09 -7.11
CA GLY A 157 -13.22 -2.34 -6.36
C GLY A 157 -12.15 -2.40 -5.25
N ARG A 158 -10.92 -1.95 -5.56
CA ARG A 158 -9.84 -1.84 -4.57
C ARG A 158 -10.22 -0.86 -3.46
N ASP A 159 -10.66 0.34 -3.82
CA ASP A 159 -10.99 1.40 -2.85
C ASP A 159 -12.12 0.96 -1.89
N LEU A 160 -13.09 0.19 -2.39
CA LEU A 160 -14.20 -0.32 -1.59
C LEU A 160 -13.81 -1.51 -0.70
N MET A 161 -12.99 -2.44 -1.19
CA MET A 161 -12.75 -3.73 -0.54
C MET A 161 -11.49 -3.75 0.34
N TYR A 162 -10.47 -2.94 0.04
CA TYR A 162 -9.21 -2.94 0.80
C TYR A 162 -9.39 -2.70 2.30
N PRO A 163 -10.20 -1.73 2.78
CA PRO A 163 -10.42 -1.51 4.20
C PRO A 163 -10.90 -2.78 4.93
N ALA A 164 -11.95 -3.43 4.42
CA ALA A 164 -12.52 -4.62 5.03
C ALA A 164 -11.55 -5.81 5.04
N PHE A 165 -10.78 -6.01 3.96
CA PHE A 165 -9.78 -7.08 3.91
C PHE A 165 -8.58 -6.80 4.81
N ALA A 166 -8.13 -5.54 4.90
CA ALA A 166 -7.05 -5.15 5.81
C ALA A 166 -7.46 -5.35 7.27
N GLU A 167 -8.67 -4.92 7.65
CA GLU A 167 -9.22 -5.19 8.98
C GLU A 167 -9.33 -6.70 9.24
N GLY A 168 -9.86 -7.46 8.27
CA GLY A 168 -10.00 -8.90 8.36
C GLY A 168 -8.69 -9.67 8.53
N LEU A 169 -7.52 -9.05 8.30
CA LEU A 169 -6.23 -9.71 8.53
C LEU A 169 -6.02 -10.14 9.98
N PHE A 170 -6.85 -9.74 10.95
CA PHE A 170 -6.82 -10.34 12.29
C PHE A 170 -7.05 -11.87 12.25
N ASP A 171 -7.84 -12.36 11.30
CA ASP A 171 -8.14 -13.78 11.11
C ASP A 171 -6.96 -14.52 10.45
N PRO A 172 -6.37 -15.55 11.10
CA PRO A 172 -5.35 -16.38 10.48
C PRO A 172 -5.82 -17.09 9.21
N GLY A 173 -7.11 -17.43 9.10
CA GLY A 173 -7.69 -18.08 7.92
C GLY A 173 -7.60 -17.21 6.68
N LEU A 174 -8.04 -15.95 6.79
CA LEU A 174 -7.92 -14.96 5.72
C LEU A 174 -6.46 -14.69 5.34
N ARG A 175 -5.55 -14.53 6.32
CA ARG A 175 -4.12 -14.38 6.04
C ARG A 175 -3.59 -15.57 5.23
N ALA A 176 -3.93 -16.80 5.63
CA ALA A 176 -3.51 -18.00 4.91
C ALA A 176 -4.07 -18.04 3.47
N ALA A 177 -5.31 -17.60 3.28
CA ALA A 177 -5.97 -17.55 1.97
C ALA A 177 -5.37 -16.50 1.02
N LEU A 178 -4.73 -15.45 1.55
CA LEU A 178 -4.04 -14.41 0.76
C LEU A 178 -2.63 -14.80 0.29
N ILE A 179 -1.97 -15.75 0.97
CA ILE A 179 -0.59 -16.16 0.66
C ILE A 179 -0.40 -16.64 -0.79
N PRO A 180 -1.28 -17.46 -1.39
CA PRO A 180 -1.15 -17.87 -2.79
C PRO A 180 -1.08 -16.67 -3.74
N TYR A 181 -1.93 -15.65 -3.53
CA TYR A 181 -1.97 -14.44 -4.35
C TYR A 181 -0.70 -13.58 -4.21
N LEU A 182 -0.06 -13.60 -3.04
CA LEU A 182 1.23 -12.96 -2.83
C LEU A 182 2.34 -13.69 -3.60
N ARG A 183 2.34 -15.02 -3.56
CA ARG A 183 3.33 -15.85 -4.28
C ARG A 183 3.15 -15.77 -5.80
N GLU A 184 1.92 -15.70 -6.26
CA GLU A 184 1.56 -15.48 -7.67
C GLU A 184 1.81 -14.05 -8.15
N GLN A 185 2.18 -13.13 -7.25
CA GLN A 185 2.49 -11.73 -7.57
C GLN A 185 1.32 -11.02 -8.26
N ARG A 186 0.10 -11.19 -7.73
CA ARG A 186 -1.08 -10.55 -8.31
C ARG A 186 -0.88 -9.03 -8.37
N PRO A 187 -1.27 -8.35 -9.48
CA PRO A 187 -0.97 -6.92 -9.68
C PRO A 187 -1.49 -5.98 -8.58
N TRP A 188 -2.55 -6.36 -7.87
CA TRP A 188 -3.13 -5.59 -6.78
C TRP A 188 -2.46 -5.83 -5.43
N MET A 189 -1.68 -6.91 -5.28
CA MET A 189 -1.11 -7.31 -3.99
C MET A 189 -0.15 -6.25 -3.41
N PRO A 190 0.78 -5.65 -4.19
CA PRO A 190 1.68 -4.64 -3.63
C PRO A 190 0.94 -3.41 -3.07
N SER A 191 -0.10 -2.94 -3.78
CA SER A 191 -0.92 -1.82 -3.30
C SER A 191 -1.75 -2.21 -2.07
N PHE A 192 -2.27 -3.44 -2.01
CA PHE A 192 -2.96 -3.94 -0.84
C PHE A 192 -2.05 -4.03 0.38
N LEU A 193 -0.84 -4.57 0.25
CA LEU A 193 0.12 -4.65 1.36
C LEU A 193 0.53 -3.28 1.90
N ARG A 194 0.77 -2.30 1.01
CA ARG A 194 1.06 -0.92 1.42
C ARG A 194 -0.09 -0.31 2.20
N PHE A 195 -1.32 -0.51 1.72
CA PHE A 195 -2.51 -0.06 2.41
C PHE A 195 -2.65 -0.75 3.78
N ALA A 196 -2.63 -2.09 3.79
CA ALA A 196 -2.85 -2.90 4.98
C ALA A 196 -1.78 -2.68 6.06
N ALA A 197 -0.53 -2.41 5.70
CA ALA A 197 0.52 -2.17 6.69
C ALA A 197 0.23 -0.97 7.60
N VAL A 198 -0.50 0.05 7.12
CA VAL A 198 -0.70 1.32 7.83
C VAL A 198 -2.17 1.69 8.05
N SER A 199 -3.10 0.78 7.75
CA SER A 199 -4.55 1.06 7.77
C SER A 199 -5.10 1.33 9.17
N SER A 200 -4.61 0.59 10.16
CA SER A 200 -5.00 0.74 11.56
C SER A 200 -3.86 0.31 12.47
N PRO A 201 -3.92 0.66 13.78
CA PRO A 201 -2.86 0.34 14.71
C PRO A 201 -2.42 -1.12 14.65
N ALA A 202 -3.31 -2.11 14.66
CA ALA A 202 -2.91 -3.53 14.71
C ALA A 202 -2.60 -4.20 13.36
N THR A 203 -2.87 -3.52 12.24
CA THR A 203 -2.79 -4.14 10.90
C THR A 203 -1.36 -4.35 10.41
N GLY A 204 -0.38 -3.63 10.94
CA GLY A 204 1.04 -3.83 10.66
C GLY A 204 1.50 -5.21 11.10
N SER A 205 1.19 -5.61 12.34
CA SER A 205 1.49 -6.96 12.85
C SER A 205 0.83 -8.06 12.02
N TYR A 206 -0.45 -7.91 11.67
CA TYR A 206 -1.14 -8.92 10.85
C TYR A 206 -0.54 -9.06 9.45
N THR A 207 -0.18 -7.94 8.84
CA THR A 207 0.53 -7.92 7.55
C THR A 207 1.89 -8.60 7.67
N ALA A 208 2.65 -8.32 8.74
CA ALA A 208 3.94 -8.96 9.02
C ALA A 208 3.81 -10.48 9.15
N TYR A 209 2.82 -10.98 9.91
CA TYR A 209 2.58 -12.42 10.03
C TYR A 209 2.28 -13.09 8.69
N MET A 210 1.47 -12.45 7.85
CA MET A 210 1.15 -12.96 6.52
C MET A 210 2.40 -13.04 5.63
N VAL A 211 3.22 -11.99 5.60
CA VAL A 211 4.43 -11.95 4.78
C VAL A 211 5.48 -12.97 5.26
N MET A 212 5.67 -13.11 6.57
CA MET A 212 6.56 -14.15 7.11
C MET A 212 6.06 -15.57 6.76
N ALA A 213 4.76 -15.82 6.86
CA ALA A 213 4.16 -17.10 6.46
C ALA A 213 4.30 -17.36 4.95
N ALA A 214 4.30 -16.31 4.13
CA ALA A 214 4.59 -16.37 2.70
C ALA A 214 6.06 -16.65 2.37
N ARG A 215 6.98 -16.52 3.36
CA ARG A 215 8.45 -16.57 3.25
C ARG A 215 9.07 -15.30 2.64
N GLY A 216 8.53 -14.14 3.00
CA GLY A 216 9.01 -12.83 2.56
C GLY A 216 8.30 -12.32 1.32
N LEU A 217 8.66 -11.11 0.91
CA LEU A 217 8.13 -10.46 -0.29
C LEU A 217 8.85 -10.93 -1.57
N PRO A 218 8.15 -10.94 -2.72
CA PRO A 218 8.78 -11.11 -4.02
C PRO A 218 9.84 -10.03 -4.30
N ARG A 219 10.98 -10.42 -4.88
CA ARG A 219 12.09 -9.51 -5.21
C ARG A 219 11.87 -8.82 -6.54
N ASN A 220 11.02 -7.80 -6.57
CA ASN A 220 10.84 -6.92 -7.72
C ASN A 220 10.41 -5.50 -7.30
N PRO A 221 10.56 -4.49 -8.19
CA PRO A 221 10.33 -3.10 -7.83
C PRO A 221 8.91 -2.75 -7.33
N ALA A 222 7.91 -3.57 -7.64
CA ALA A 222 6.55 -3.31 -7.19
C ALA A 222 6.41 -3.43 -5.66
N TYR A 223 7.28 -4.22 -5.02
CA TYR A 223 7.29 -4.50 -3.58
C TYR A 223 8.30 -3.65 -2.78
N ASP A 224 9.07 -2.78 -3.45
CA ASP A 224 10.04 -1.92 -2.78
C ASP A 224 9.38 -1.05 -1.69
N GLY A 225 10.07 -0.92 -0.55
CA GLY A 225 9.62 -0.12 0.60
C GLY A 225 8.51 -0.74 1.45
N ILE A 226 7.88 -1.84 1.03
CA ILE A 226 6.79 -2.48 1.80
C ILE A 226 7.31 -3.05 3.12
N ASP A 227 8.49 -3.70 3.13
CA ASP A 227 9.11 -4.21 4.35
C ASP A 227 9.36 -3.08 5.37
N ALA A 228 9.83 -1.92 4.90
CA ALA A 228 10.03 -0.74 5.73
C ALA A 228 8.72 -0.20 6.30
N SER A 229 7.63 -0.19 5.51
CA SER A 229 6.30 0.20 5.99
C SER A 229 5.77 -0.77 7.05
N ILE A 230 5.93 -2.08 6.84
CA ILE A 230 5.54 -3.11 7.81
C ILE A 230 6.32 -2.95 9.10
N LEU A 231 7.65 -2.83 9.03
CA LEU A 231 8.52 -2.64 10.19
C LEU A 231 8.20 -1.34 10.95
N GLY A 232 7.89 -0.25 10.22
CA GLY A 232 7.42 1.00 10.79
C GLY A 232 6.13 0.84 11.58
N ALA A 233 5.13 0.18 11.00
CA ALA A 233 3.85 -0.07 11.66
C ALA A 233 4.01 -0.97 12.90
N VAL A 234 4.73 -2.09 12.78
CA VAL A 234 5.00 -3.02 13.89
C VAL A 234 5.76 -2.32 15.04
N ALA A 235 6.66 -1.37 14.73
CA ALA A 235 7.34 -0.58 15.75
C ALA A 235 6.40 0.41 16.44
N THR A 236 5.51 1.08 15.70
CA THR A 236 4.48 1.97 16.26
C THR A 236 3.48 1.22 17.15
N GLU A 237 3.18 -0.04 16.82
CA GLU A 237 2.40 -0.96 17.65
C GLU A 237 3.09 -1.35 18.97
N GLY A 238 4.41 -1.16 19.06
CA GLY A 238 5.22 -1.64 20.17
C GLY A 238 5.47 -3.15 20.14
N ASN A 239 5.16 -3.85 19.03
CA ASN A 239 5.36 -5.29 18.90
C ASN A 239 6.79 -5.62 18.45
N PHE A 240 7.76 -5.28 19.30
CA PHE A 240 9.18 -5.39 18.98
C PHE A 240 9.70 -6.84 18.91
N GLU A 241 9.01 -7.79 19.55
CA GLU A 241 9.30 -9.22 19.38
C GLU A 241 8.98 -9.67 17.95
N LEU A 242 7.86 -9.23 17.40
CA LEU A 242 7.52 -9.48 16.00
C LEU A 242 8.49 -8.76 15.06
N ALA A 243 8.85 -7.51 15.34
CA ALA A 243 9.85 -6.80 14.53
C ALA A 243 11.19 -7.56 14.50
N ARG A 244 11.66 -8.08 15.64
CA ARG A 244 12.85 -8.93 15.73
C ARG A 244 12.74 -10.17 14.85
N ALA A 245 11.62 -10.88 14.95
CA ALA A 245 11.37 -12.08 14.16
C ALA A 245 11.35 -11.78 12.66
N TYR A 246 10.71 -10.67 12.28
CA TYR A 246 10.61 -10.21 10.89
C TYR A 246 11.98 -9.85 10.31
N LEU A 247 12.78 -9.07 11.04
CA LEU A 247 14.15 -8.75 10.64
C LEU A 247 15.00 -10.00 10.46
N ARG A 248 14.99 -10.91 11.45
CA ARG A 248 15.85 -12.09 11.45
C ARG A 248 15.48 -13.12 10.37
N HIS A 249 14.19 -13.35 10.17
CA HIS A 249 13.71 -14.47 9.33
C HIS A 249 13.03 -14.02 8.05
N GLY A 250 12.50 -12.80 8.01
CA GLY A 250 11.80 -12.24 6.86
C GLY A 250 12.71 -11.51 5.88
N LEU A 251 13.85 -10.96 6.34
CA LEU A 251 14.72 -10.10 5.52
C LEU A 251 16.17 -10.58 5.45
N SER A 252 16.72 -10.54 4.25
CA SER A 252 18.16 -10.77 4.04
C SER A 252 18.96 -9.62 4.66
N GLY A 253 20.00 -9.92 5.43
CA GLY A 253 20.83 -8.91 6.11
C GLY A 253 20.29 -8.44 7.46
N GLY A 254 19.10 -8.88 7.89
CA GLY A 254 18.52 -8.45 9.17
C GLY A 254 19.31 -8.93 10.40
N GLU A 255 19.98 -10.08 10.34
CA GLU A 255 20.86 -10.51 11.44
C GLU A 255 22.08 -9.59 11.58
N THR A 256 22.67 -9.15 10.46
CA THR A 256 23.74 -8.14 10.45
C THR A 256 23.23 -6.84 11.06
N LEU A 257 22.05 -6.36 10.63
CA LEU A 257 21.41 -5.17 11.19
C LEU A 257 21.25 -5.27 12.71
N LEU A 258 20.79 -6.41 13.23
CA LEU A 258 20.58 -6.62 14.67
C LEU A 258 21.89 -6.63 15.48
N SER A 259 23.00 -7.00 14.86
CA SER A 259 24.31 -7.14 15.53
C SER A 259 25.21 -5.90 15.40
N GLU A 260 25.02 -5.09 14.35
CA GLU A 260 25.87 -3.94 14.05
C GLU A 260 25.18 -2.60 14.34
N ILE A 261 25.90 -1.71 15.04
CA ILE A 261 25.48 -0.32 15.31
C ILE A 261 26.13 0.70 14.37
N GLY A 262 27.14 0.27 13.59
CA GLY A 262 27.91 1.09 12.65
C GLY A 262 27.04 1.91 11.68
N PHE A 263 27.64 2.86 10.96
CA PHE A 263 27.03 3.51 9.80
C PHE A 263 27.51 2.83 8.52
N THR A 264 27.08 1.58 8.31
CA THR A 264 27.40 0.75 7.14
C THR A 264 26.22 0.73 6.16
N PRO A 265 26.44 0.39 4.87
CA PRO A 265 25.35 0.24 3.90
C PRO A 265 24.21 -0.66 4.39
N ALA A 266 24.50 -1.73 5.13
CA ALA A 266 23.48 -2.63 5.68
C ALA A 266 22.64 -1.97 6.79
N THR A 267 23.24 -1.09 7.58
CA THR A 267 22.57 -0.39 8.69
C THR A 267 21.92 0.93 8.29
N THR A 268 22.19 1.45 7.10
CA THR A 268 21.58 2.65 6.52
C THR A 268 20.59 2.31 5.39
N ASP A 269 20.33 1.03 5.14
CA ASP A 269 19.36 0.59 4.12
C ASP A 269 17.93 0.92 4.58
N ASP A 270 17.30 1.84 3.87
CA ASP A 270 15.95 2.30 4.16
C ASP A 270 14.89 1.19 4.14
N GLY A 271 15.18 0.04 3.50
CA GLY A 271 14.34 -1.16 3.49
C GLY A 271 14.07 -1.74 4.88
N PHE A 272 14.92 -1.46 5.87
CA PHE A 272 14.70 -1.88 7.26
C PHE A 272 13.88 -0.87 8.10
N GLY A 273 13.32 0.17 7.47
CA GLY A 273 12.44 1.12 8.14
C GLY A 273 13.10 1.81 9.34
N PRO A 274 12.44 1.88 10.52
CA PRO A 274 12.99 2.59 11.69
C PRO A 274 14.16 1.85 12.38
N PHE A 275 14.46 0.62 11.95
CA PHE A 275 15.57 -0.16 12.48
C PHE A 275 16.89 0.08 11.73
N ALA A 276 16.84 0.76 10.59
CA ALA A 276 18.00 1.38 9.96
C ALA A 276 18.29 2.76 10.58
N TRP A 277 19.52 3.23 10.41
CA TRP A 277 19.87 4.62 10.66
C TRP A 277 19.12 5.53 9.68
N LYS A 278 18.25 6.37 10.22
CA LYS A 278 17.69 7.51 9.50
C LYS A 278 18.56 8.72 9.77
N LEU A 279 19.16 9.24 8.71
CA LEU A 279 20.03 10.41 8.74
C LEU A 279 19.23 11.62 8.28
N SER A 280 19.39 12.75 8.96
CA SER A 280 18.75 14.01 8.58
C SER A 280 19.71 14.85 7.76
N ASP A 281 19.20 15.62 6.80
CA ASP A 281 19.96 16.66 6.10
C ASP A 281 19.05 17.86 5.82
N ASN A 282 19.29 18.97 6.53
CA ASN A 282 18.51 20.19 6.44
C ASN A 282 19.43 21.44 6.52
N GLU A 283 18.83 22.64 6.47
CA GLU A 283 19.58 23.91 6.51
C GLU A 283 20.31 24.13 7.85
N GLU A 284 19.73 23.68 8.96
CA GLU A 284 20.29 23.81 10.32
C GLU A 284 21.47 22.83 10.55
N GLY A 285 21.51 21.74 9.79
CA GLY A 285 22.56 20.74 9.87
C GLY A 285 22.11 19.40 9.29
N GLY A 286 23.04 18.47 9.25
CA GLY A 286 22.78 17.17 8.68
C GLY A 286 23.91 16.21 8.86
N ALA A 287 23.67 14.97 8.46
CA ALA A 287 24.69 13.96 8.44
C ALA A 287 24.56 13.02 7.25
N HIS A 288 25.72 12.62 6.73
CA HIS A 288 25.84 11.69 5.62
C HIS A 288 26.80 10.58 5.98
N SER A 289 26.47 9.35 5.61
CA SER A 289 27.41 8.22 5.74
C SER A 289 28.60 8.43 4.80
N ASP A 290 29.79 8.09 5.26
CA ASP A 290 31.00 8.09 4.44
C ASP A 290 31.13 6.83 3.55
N GLY A 291 30.15 5.92 3.60
CA GLY A 291 30.12 4.68 2.84
C GLY A 291 30.96 3.54 3.44
N ALA A 292 31.65 3.78 4.55
CA ALA A 292 32.41 2.76 5.27
C ALA A 292 31.74 2.42 6.61
N THR A 293 32.01 3.22 7.64
CA THR A 293 31.49 2.99 9.01
C THR A 293 31.25 4.30 9.77
N GLY A 294 31.43 5.43 9.09
CA GLY A 294 31.44 6.75 9.69
C GLY A 294 30.35 7.65 9.14
N LEU A 295 30.23 8.78 9.82
CA LEU A 295 29.26 9.83 9.60
C LEU A 295 30.01 11.14 9.52
N ARG A 296 29.79 11.90 8.44
CA ARG A 296 30.16 13.31 8.37
C ARG A 296 28.95 14.13 8.78
N ILE A 297 29.15 15.03 9.74
CA ILE A 297 28.10 15.81 10.38
C ILE A 297 28.40 17.27 10.09
N ARG A 298 27.42 18.00 9.56
CA ARG A 298 27.45 19.45 9.39
C ARG A 298 26.44 20.06 10.35
N ILE A 299 26.82 21.15 11.02
CA ILE A 299 25.93 21.88 11.94
C ILE A 299 26.13 23.38 11.75
N SER A 300 25.03 24.10 11.64
CA SER A 300 25.03 25.57 11.56
C SER A 300 25.22 26.17 12.95
N ALA A 301 25.80 27.37 13.01
CA ALA A 301 26.00 28.12 14.25
C ALA A 301 24.69 28.27 15.04
N ASP A 302 24.73 28.18 16.37
CA ASP A 302 23.58 28.32 17.28
C ASP A 302 22.39 27.36 17.08
N HIS A 303 22.49 26.38 16.18
CA HIS A 303 21.43 25.40 15.96
C HIS A 303 21.73 24.09 16.65
N ARG A 304 20.66 23.37 17.02
CA ARG A 304 20.72 22.01 17.55
C ARG A 304 19.73 21.15 16.78
N THR A 305 20.22 20.13 16.10
CA THR A 305 19.38 19.30 15.21
C THR A 305 19.67 17.82 15.38
N GLU A 306 18.62 17.00 15.22
CA GLU A 306 18.76 15.54 15.18
C GLU A 306 19.39 15.15 13.84
N VAL A 307 20.55 14.49 13.91
CA VAL A 307 21.32 14.13 12.70
C VAL A 307 21.25 12.64 12.40
N ALA A 308 20.96 11.80 13.40
CA ALA A 308 20.76 10.38 13.21
C ALA A 308 19.82 9.79 14.26
N ARG A 309 18.93 8.90 13.84
CA ARG A 309 18.10 8.09 14.73
C ARG A 309 18.01 6.64 14.29
N ARG A 310 17.83 5.73 15.24
CA ARG A 310 17.63 4.31 14.98
C ARG A 310 16.95 3.61 16.16
N ILE A 311 16.05 2.66 15.86
CA ILE A 311 15.54 1.71 16.86
C ILE A 311 16.46 0.49 16.93
N LEU A 312 16.88 0.16 18.15
CA LEU A 312 17.68 -1.00 18.51
C LEU A 312 16.82 -2.02 19.25
N LEU A 313 17.17 -3.29 19.07
CA LEU A 313 16.51 -4.43 19.71
C LEU A 313 17.52 -5.16 20.60
N LEU A 314 18.14 -4.45 21.55
CA LEU A 314 19.15 -5.03 22.44
C LEU A 314 18.47 -5.92 23.50
N SER A 315 19.09 -7.06 23.79
CA SER A 315 18.69 -7.87 24.94
C SER A 315 19.08 -7.18 26.26
N PRO A 316 18.47 -7.52 27.40
CA PRO A 316 18.93 -7.00 28.67
C PRO A 316 20.40 -7.28 28.97
N GLY A 317 21.05 -6.33 29.66
CA GLY A 317 22.44 -6.45 30.08
C GLY A 317 23.23 -5.15 29.98
N GLY A 318 24.51 -5.26 30.34
CA GLY A 318 25.49 -4.19 30.20
C GLY A 318 26.09 -4.15 28.80
N TYR A 319 26.21 -2.95 28.26
CA TYR A 319 26.84 -2.67 26.98
C TYR A 319 27.87 -1.55 27.14
N ARG A 320 28.81 -1.50 26.21
CA ARG A 320 29.79 -0.43 26.10
C ARG A 320 29.76 0.14 24.70
N LEU A 321 29.39 1.41 24.60
CA LEU A 321 29.51 2.19 23.39
C LEU A 321 30.95 2.69 23.27
N VAL A 322 31.56 2.46 22.11
CA VAL A 322 32.88 2.97 21.74
C VAL A 322 32.74 3.73 20.44
N GLN A 323 33.32 4.93 20.38
CA GLN A 323 33.22 5.79 19.19
C GLN A 323 34.48 6.65 19.03
N TRP A 324 34.77 7.03 17.77
CA TRP A 324 35.90 7.86 17.40
C TRP A 324 35.39 9.17 16.82
N LEU A 325 35.78 10.29 17.43
CA LEU A 325 35.42 11.62 16.99
C LEU A 325 36.64 12.33 16.39
N ARG A 326 36.43 13.03 15.28
CA ARG A 326 37.43 13.89 14.65
C ARG A 326 36.79 15.21 14.25
N ALA A 327 37.41 16.32 14.66
CA ALA A 327 36.99 17.67 14.28
C ALA A 327 38.06 18.28 13.34
N PRO A 328 37.81 18.34 12.02
CA PRO A 328 38.71 19.00 11.07
C PRO A 328 38.68 20.51 11.35
N GLY A 329 39.74 21.06 11.95
CA GLY A 329 39.84 22.49 12.24
C GLY A 329 40.27 22.87 13.67
N GLY A 330 40.40 21.90 14.58
CA GLY A 330 40.86 22.16 15.96
C GLY A 330 39.72 22.28 16.98
N PHE A 331 39.92 23.06 18.06
CA PHE A 331 38.98 23.15 19.18
C PHE A 331 37.62 23.72 18.74
N VAL A 332 36.64 22.83 18.59
CA VAL A 332 35.26 23.22 18.32
C VAL A 332 34.45 23.06 19.60
N LYS A 333 33.77 24.13 20.05
CA LYS A 333 32.71 24.06 21.07
C LYS A 333 31.42 23.48 20.47
N VAL A 334 31.51 22.36 19.76
CA VAL A 334 30.34 21.61 19.29
C VAL A 334 30.15 20.39 20.16
N GLY A 335 28.91 20.21 20.59
CA GLY A 335 28.50 19.07 21.39
C GLY A 335 27.76 18.08 20.51
N LEU A 336 28.27 16.86 20.44
CA LEU A 336 27.43 15.72 20.08
C LEU A 336 26.72 15.25 21.35
N TYR A 337 25.42 15.02 21.23
CA TYR A 337 24.60 14.53 22.33
C TYR A 337 23.91 13.26 21.89
N TRP A 338 24.26 12.17 22.57
CA TRP A 338 23.57 10.92 22.44
C TRP A 338 22.48 10.80 23.50
N LYS A 339 21.34 10.27 23.08
CA LYS A 339 20.25 9.89 23.97
C LYS A 339 19.72 8.51 23.57
N MET A 340 19.62 7.62 24.55
CA MET A 340 18.97 6.33 24.41
C MET A 340 17.72 6.32 25.28
N THR A 341 16.56 6.18 24.66
CA THR A 341 15.27 6.01 25.34
C THR A 341 14.78 4.60 25.19
N CYS A 342 14.09 4.12 26.21
CA CYS A 342 13.36 2.88 26.15
C CYS A 342 11.98 3.09 25.51
N LEU A 343 11.63 2.22 24.56
CA LEU A 343 10.32 2.17 23.93
C LEU A 343 9.45 1.10 24.61
N ALA A 344 8.84 1.43 25.74
CA ALA A 344 7.99 0.53 26.52
C ALA A 344 6.61 1.15 26.79
N GLY A 345 5.71 1.06 25.80
CA GLY A 345 4.38 1.66 25.87
C GLY A 345 4.40 3.21 25.77
N PRO A 346 3.41 3.92 26.32
CA PRO A 346 3.25 5.37 26.11
C PRO A 346 4.23 6.24 26.92
N ARG A 347 5.05 5.64 27.79
CA ARG A 347 6.03 6.37 28.60
C ARG A 347 7.44 6.07 28.10
N GLU A 348 8.01 7.03 27.41
CA GLU A 348 9.44 6.99 27.09
C GLU A 348 10.26 7.21 28.37
N THR A 349 11.20 6.30 28.63
CA THR A 349 12.13 6.43 29.76
C THR A 349 13.53 6.57 29.22
N THR A 350 14.23 7.65 29.56
CA THR A 350 15.65 7.80 29.24
C THR A 350 16.44 6.72 29.96
N LEU A 351 17.17 5.89 29.21
CA LEU A 351 18.08 4.87 29.75
C LEU A 351 19.49 5.41 29.92
N TRP A 352 19.92 6.27 28.99
CA TRP A 352 21.29 6.77 28.94
C TRP A 352 21.36 8.04 28.11
N GLU A 353 22.19 8.99 28.56
CA GLU A 353 22.51 10.22 27.85
C GLU A 353 24.00 10.50 27.97
N LYS A 354 24.58 11.06 26.92
CA LYS A 354 26.01 11.38 26.90
C LYS A 354 26.27 12.56 25.99
N THR A 355 26.90 13.58 26.56
CA THR A 355 27.53 14.64 25.79
C THR A 355 28.96 14.23 25.46
N VAL A 356 29.32 14.34 24.19
CA VAL A 356 30.67 14.15 23.68
C VAL A 356 31.14 15.50 23.18
N SER A 357 32.15 16.06 23.85
CA SER A 357 32.84 17.27 23.42
C SER A 357 34.21 16.90 22.84
N SER A 358 34.56 17.46 21.68
CA SER A 358 35.92 17.35 21.16
C SER A 358 36.79 18.44 21.78
N GLY A 359 37.40 18.15 22.94
CA GLY A 359 38.50 18.95 23.46
C GLY A 359 39.80 18.79 22.66
N GLU A 360 39.88 17.79 21.77
CA GLU A 360 41.05 17.46 20.96
C GLU A 360 40.63 17.14 19.52
N ALA A 361 41.53 17.31 18.56
CA ALA A 361 41.26 17.07 17.13
C ALA A 361 40.87 15.61 16.81
N LYS A 362 41.26 14.66 17.66
CA LYS A 362 40.84 13.25 17.61
C LYS A 362 40.64 12.73 19.03
N SER A 363 39.49 12.17 19.33
CA SER A 363 39.23 11.55 20.63
C SER A 363 38.51 10.20 20.49
N ILE A 364 38.80 9.29 21.42
CA ILE A 364 38.05 8.03 21.59
C ILE A 364 37.18 8.21 22.82
N ASP A 365 35.88 8.12 22.65
CA ASP A 365 34.92 8.15 23.76
C ASP A 365 34.39 6.74 24.03
N LYS A 366 34.28 6.41 25.32
CA LYS A 366 33.72 5.15 25.81
C LYS A 366 32.65 5.47 26.85
N SER A 367 31.51 4.80 26.74
CA SER A 367 30.43 4.94 27.70
C SER A 367 29.76 3.61 27.98
N ASP A 368 29.39 3.38 29.23
CA ASP A 368 28.69 2.19 29.67
C ASP A 368 27.18 2.45 29.65
N ILE A 369 26.44 1.52 29.06
CA ILE A 369 24.99 1.57 28.88
C ILE A 369 24.40 0.34 29.56
N PHE A 370 23.27 0.51 30.23
CA PHE A 370 22.56 -0.59 30.87
C PHE A 370 21.13 -0.69 30.32
N VAL A 371 20.78 -1.86 29.78
CA VAL A 371 19.42 -2.18 29.36
C VAL A 371 18.78 -3.02 30.46
N PRO A 372 17.69 -2.54 31.11
CA PRO A 372 17.07 -3.23 32.24
C PRO A 372 16.48 -4.59 31.85
N VAL A 373 16.46 -5.51 32.83
CA VAL A 373 15.95 -6.89 32.66
C VAL A 373 14.45 -6.92 32.38
N THR A 374 13.72 -5.96 32.93
CA THR A 374 12.28 -5.79 32.72
C THR A 374 12.01 -4.42 32.09
N ALA A 375 10.90 -4.33 31.35
CA ALA A 375 10.36 -3.08 30.83
C ALA A 375 11.21 -2.37 29.75
N CYS A 376 11.99 -3.08 28.93
CA CYS A 376 12.57 -2.46 27.72
C CYS A 376 12.70 -3.38 26.49
N PRO A 377 11.63 -3.53 25.69
CA PRO A 377 11.65 -4.41 24.50
C PRO A 377 12.44 -3.82 23.33
N ALA A 378 12.59 -2.50 23.25
CA ALA A 378 13.38 -1.80 22.25
C ALA A 378 13.93 -0.48 22.79
N GLN A 379 14.99 0.02 22.15
CA GLN A 379 15.64 1.27 22.51
C GLN A 379 15.72 2.19 21.30
N GLN A 380 15.33 3.45 21.43
CA GLN A 380 15.59 4.45 20.41
C GLN A 380 16.90 5.16 20.74
N LEU A 381 17.85 5.12 19.81
CA LEU A 381 19.10 5.84 19.91
C LEU A 381 19.07 7.05 18.97
N ILE A 382 19.28 8.23 19.53
CA ILE A 382 19.28 9.51 18.82
C ILE A 382 20.62 10.20 19.01
N LEU A 383 21.19 10.68 17.91
CA LEU A 383 22.31 11.61 17.88
C LEU A 383 21.82 13.00 17.52
N THR A 384 22.10 13.96 18.41
CA THR A 384 21.86 15.38 18.18
C THR A 384 23.20 16.10 18.09
N ALA A 385 23.37 16.95 17.09
CA ALA A 385 24.53 17.84 16.98
C ALA A 385 24.12 19.27 17.38
N GLY A 386 25.00 20.01 18.04
CA GLY A 386 24.76 21.39 18.45
C GLY A 386 25.93 22.33 18.18
N GLY A 387 25.69 23.38 17.41
CA GLY A 387 26.63 24.45 17.07
C GLY A 387 26.97 25.32 18.29
N GLY A 388 28.22 25.78 18.38
CA GLY A 388 28.60 26.81 19.36
C GLY A 388 28.30 28.21 18.82
N SER A 389 27.99 29.17 19.70
CA SER A 389 27.58 30.54 19.37
C SER A 389 28.63 31.42 18.69
N ASP A 390 29.90 31.04 18.81
CA ASP A 390 31.03 31.87 18.41
C ASP A 390 31.73 31.34 17.12
N GLN A 391 31.12 30.38 16.42
CA GLN A 391 31.75 29.68 15.28
C GLN A 391 30.80 29.63 14.07
N GLY A 392 31.35 29.72 12.86
CA GLY A 392 30.61 29.42 11.62
C GLY A 392 30.28 27.94 11.49
N ASP A 393 29.76 27.52 10.33
CA ASP A 393 29.41 26.12 10.05
C ASP A 393 30.55 25.16 10.43
N VAL A 394 30.23 24.13 11.20
CA VAL A 394 31.18 23.15 11.69
C VAL A 394 30.95 21.82 10.99
N GLU A 395 32.05 21.18 10.59
CA GLU A 395 32.07 19.77 10.19
C GLU A 395 32.70 18.89 11.27
N LEU A 396 32.07 17.74 11.55
CA LEU A 396 32.59 16.70 12.44
C LEU A 396 32.56 15.35 11.72
N ALA A 397 33.53 14.50 12.02
CA ALA A 397 33.53 13.11 11.58
C ALA A 397 33.42 12.17 12.79
N LEU A 398 32.34 11.40 12.84
CA LEU A 398 32.13 10.32 13.79
C LEU A 398 32.41 9.00 13.08
N SER A 399 33.21 8.10 13.66
CA SER A 399 33.57 6.83 13.01
C SER A 399 33.74 5.71 14.02
N ALA A 400 33.82 4.47 13.50
CA ALA A 400 34.10 3.27 14.27
C ALA A 400 33.19 3.10 15.51
N ILE A 401 31.91 3.47 15.37
CA ILE A 401 30.90 3.26 16.42
C ILE A 401 30.68 1.76 16.60
N LYS A 402 30.83 1.30 17.84
CA LYS A 402 30.64 -0.10 18.24
C LYS A 402 29.91 -0.17 19.56
N LEU A 403 29.02 -1.15 19.67
CA LEU A 403 28.33 -1.47 20.91
C LEU A 403 28.71 -2.89 21.31
N VAL A 404 29.47 -3.02 22.40
CA VAL A 404 30.02 -4.30 22.84
C VAL A 404 29.28 -4.74 24.11
N ARG A 405 28.73 -5.96 24.12
CA ARG A 405 28.14 -6.54 25.33
C ARG A 405 29.24 -6.83 26.36
N ARG A 406 29.00 -6.47 27.62
CA ARG A 406 29.97 -6.63 28.70
C ARG A 406 29.81 -7.92 29.48
#